data_AF-A0A0A0BIH0-F1
#
_entry.id   AF-A0A0A0BIH0-F1
#
_cell.length_a   1.000
_cell.length_b   1.000
_cell.length_c   1.000
_cell.angle_alpha   90.00
_cell.angle_beta   90.00
_cell.angle_gamma   90.00
#
_symmetry.space_group_name_H-M   'P 1'
#
loop_
_entity.id
_entity.type
_entity.pdbx_description
1 polymer ?
#
loop_
_entity_poly.entity_id
_entity_poly.type
_entity_poly.pdbx_seq_one_letter_code
_entity_poly.pdbx_strand_id
1 'polypeptide(L)'
;MGLSINQNIAAVNSYRNLSNTQNDLAKSLEKLSSGFRINRAADDAAGLAISEGLRSQVGGLKVAARNAQDGISVVQTAEGALTEVHGILQRLRDLGVQAANDSNNTEARANIATEANSLISELDR
;
A
#
# COMPACT_ATOMS: atom_id res chain seq x y z
N MET A 1 51.98 29.58 -39.56
CA MET A 1 50.58 29.12 -39.73
C MET A 1 50.30 29.04 -41.22
N GLY A 2 50.70 27.94 -41.86
CA GLY A 2 50.67 27.80 -43.32
C GLY A 2 49.25 27.67 -43.87
N LEU A 3 48.93 28.46 -44.89
CA LEU A 3 47.70 28.35 -45.67
C LEU A 3 47.74 27.03 -46.46
N SER A 4 47.11 25.99 -45.92
CA SER A 4 46.81 24.75 -46.63
C SER A 4 45.47 24.93 -47.36
N ILE A 5 45.46 24.73 -48.68
CA ILE A 5 44.28 24.90 -49.54
C ILE A 5 43.42 23.62 -49.54
N ASN A 6 44.01 22.46 -49.22
CA ASN A 6 43.32 21.16 -49.29
C ASN A 6 42.50 20.81 -48.04
N GLN A 7 42.85 21.36 -46.88
CA GLN A 7 42.17 21.07 -45.62
C GLN A 7 41.84 22.36 -44.86
N ASN A 8 40.55 22.64 -44.67
CA ASN A 8 40.10 23.79 -43.89
C ASN A 8 39.97 23.43 -42.39
N ILE A 9 41.07 23.58 -41.65
CA ILE A 9 41.14 23.25 -40.22
C ILE A 9 40.20 24.16 -39.40
N ALA A 10 39.99 25.41 -39.81
CA ALA A 10 39.08 26.33 -39.13
C ALA A 10 37.62 25.86 -39.24
N ALA A 11 37.18 25.41 -40.42
CA ALA A 11 35.85 24.82 -40.61
C ALA A 11 35.67 23.53 -39.79
N VAL A 12 36.70 22.66 -39.72
CA VAL A 12 36.66 21.43 -38.91
C VAL A 12 36.57 21.75 -37.41
N ASN A 13 37.28 22.77 -36.93
CA ASN A 13 37.16 23.24 -35.54
C ASN A 13 35.75 23.75 -35.24
N SER A 14 35.18 24.58 -36.13
CA SER A 14 33.80 25.07 -35.99
C SER A 14 32.77 23.93 -35.99
N TYR A 15 32.95 22.92 -36.85
CA TYR A 15 32.09 21.74 -36.90
C TYR A 15 32.17 20.91 -35.61
N ARG A 16 33.38 20.71 -35.05
CA ARG A 16 33.53 20.04 -33.74
C ARG A 16 32.80 20.79 -32.63
N ASN A 17 32.91 22.12 -32.59
CA ASN A 17 32.20 22.93 -31.61
C ASN A 17 30.67 22.84 -31.78
N LEU A 18 30.18 22.90 -33.02
CA LEU A 18 28.75 22.73 -33.33
C LEU A 18 28.23 21.34 -32.92
N SER A 19 29.01 20.29 -33.16
CA SER A 19 28.63 18.93 -32.76
C SER A 19 28.50 18.80 -31.23
N ASN A 20 29.43 19.41 -30.48
CA ASN A 20 29.35 19.43 -29.01
C ASN A 20 28.10 20.19 -28.53
N THR A 21 27.82 21.39 -29.06
CA THR A 21 26.64 22.16 -28.66
C THR A 21 25.33 21.47 -29.03
N GLN A 22 25.28 20.78 -30.17
CA GLN A 22 24.11 20.00 -30.58
C GLN A 22 23.86 18.82 -29.61
N ASN A 23 24.92 18.14 -29.15
CA ASN A 23 24.82 17.07 -28.16
C ASN A 23 24.33 17.59 -26.79
N ASP A 24 24.83 18.74 -26.34
CA ASP A 24 24.41 19.35 -25.07
C ASP A 24 22.96 19.84 -25.12
N LEU A 25 22.54 20.41 -26.26
CA LEU A 25 21.14 20.78 -26.50
C LEU A 25 20.23 19.55 -26.47
N ALA A 26 20.62 18.45 -27.13
CA ALA A 26 19.86 17.22 -27.14
C ALA A 26 19.65 16.64 -25.73
N LYS A 27 20.70 16.63 -24.89
CA LYS A 27 20.61 16.22 -23.48
C LYS A 27 19.69 17.12 -22.67
N SER A 28 19.73 18.43 -22.92
CA SER A 28 18.88 19.40 -22.22
C SER A 28 17.40 19.20 -22.58
N LEU A 29 17.12 18.94 -23.87
CA LEU A 29 15.77 18.61 -24.33
C LEU A 29 15.26 17.28 -23.75
N GLU A 30 16.13 16.27 -23.62
CA GLU A 30 15.78 15.00 -22.99
C GLU A 30 15.37 15.18 -21.51
N LYS A 31 16.13 15.99 -20.75
CA LYS A 31 15.80 16.33 -19.37
C LYS A 31 14.52 17.15 -19.26
N LEU A 32 14.30 18.09 -20.17
CA LEU A 32 13.07 18.88 -20.21
C LEU A 32 11.84 18.01 -20.53
N SER A 33 11.95 17.11 -21.51
CA SER A 33 10.85 16.24 -21.93
C SER A 33 10.48 15.18 -20.90
N SER A 34 11.47 14.67 -20.15
CA SER A 34 11.26 13.65 -19.11
C SER A 34 10.86 14.25 -17.76
N GLY A 35 11.24 15.51 -17.50
CA GLY A 35 11.13 16.14 -16.19
C GLY A 35 12.12 15.60 -15.16
N PHE A 36 12.99 14.65 -15.52
CA PHE A 36 13.99 14.09 -14.62
C PHE A 36 15.38 14.66 -14.90
N ARG A 37 16.11 14.97 -13.83
CA ARG A 37 17.51 15.43 -13.90
C ARG A 37 18.45 14.32 -14.40
N ILE A 38 18.16 13.07 -14.03
CA ILE A 38 18.95 11.87 -14.34
C ILE A 38 18.05 10.94 -15.16
N ASN A 39 18.33 10.80 -16.47
CA ASN A 39 17.57 9.90 -17.34
C ASN A 39 18.33 8.62 -17.66
N ARG A 40 19.66 8.67 -17.63
CA ARG A 40 20.53 7.53 -17.95
C ARG A 40 21.56 7.33 -16.84
N ALA A 41 22.01 6.09 -16.68
CA ALA A 41 23.11 5.77 -15.76
C ALA A 41 24.41 6.53 -16.11
N ALA A 42 24.57 6.93 -17.38
CA ALA A 42 25.69 7.73 -17.84
C ALA A 42 25.66 9.20 -17.34
N ASP A 43 24.50 9.72 -16.94
CA ASP A 43 24.39 11.08 -16.41
C ASP A 43 24.82 11.15 -14.94
N ASP A 44 24.42 10.16 -14.13
CA ASP A 44 24.76 10.02 -12.71
C ASP A 44 24.42 8.60 -12.22
N ALA A 45 25.40 7.69 -12.28
CA ALA A 45 25.19 6.28 -11.91
C ALA A 45 24.83 6.11 -10.42
N ALA A 46 25.45 6.89 -9.54
CA ALA A 46 25.21 6.84 -8.10
C ALA A 46 23.84 7.42 -7.75
N GLY A 47 23.49 8.57 -8.33
CA GLY A 47 22.18 9.20 -8.16
C GLY A 47 21.05 8.32 -8.71
N LEU A 48 21.25 7.66 -9.85
CA LEU A 48 20.27 6.72 -10.39
C LEU A 48 20.07 5.51 -9.46
N ALA A 49 21.15 4.90 -8.97
CA ALA A 49 21.07 3.75 -8.06
C ALA A 49 20.35 4.09 -6.74
N ILE A 50 20.64 5.26 -6.16
CA ILE A 50 19.91 5.74 -4.97
C ILE A 50 18.44 5.97 -5.29
N SER A 51 18.13 6.60 -6.43
CA SER A 51 16.75 6.90 -6.82
C SER A 51 15.92 5.64 -7.05
N GLU A 52 16.49 4.59 -7.66
CA GLU A 52 15.82 3.30 -7.83
C GLU A 52 15.68 2.57 -6.49
N GLY A 53 16.66 2.67 -5.60
CA GLY A 53 16.56 2.17 -4.23
C GLY A 53 15.41 2.81 -3.45
N LEU A 54 15.29 4.15 -3.50
CA LEU A 54 14.18 4.88 -2.91
C LEU A 54 12.84 4.53 -3.57
N ARG A 55 12.81 4.37 -4.90
CA ARG A 55 11.59 3.97 -5.63
C ARG A 55 11.12 2.57 -5.22
N SER A 56 12.05 1.64 -5.02
CA SER A 56 11.78 0.31 -4.49
C SER A 56 11.22 0.39 -3.06
N GLN A 57 11.84 1.18 -2.18
CA GLN A 57 11.34 1.39 -0.82
C GLN A 57 9.94 2.00 -0.80
N VAL A 58 9.66 3.00 -1.64
CA VAL A 58 8.32 3.58 -1.78
C VAL A 58 7.32 2.54 -2.25
N GLY A 59 7.72 1.67 -3.20
CA GLY A 59 6.89 0.53 -3.62
C GLY A 59 6.59 -0.42 -2.46
N GLY A 60 7.61 -0.79 -1.69
CA GLY A 60 7.47 -1.64 -0.50
C GLY A 60 6.57 -1.01 0.57
N LEU A 61 6.75 0.27 0.88
CA LEU A 61 5.92 1.01 1.84
C LEU A 61 4.45 1.09 1.40
N LYS A 62 4.17 1.25 0.11
CA LYS A 62 2.79 1.23 -0.41
C LYS A 62 2.11 -0.13 -0.19
N VAL A 63 2.83 -1.23 -0.37
CA VAL A 63 2.32 -2.57 -0.09
C VAL A 63 2.15 -2.77 1.42
N ALA A 64 3.11 -2.35 2.23
CA ALA A 64 3.02 -2.43 3.68
C ALA A 64 1.81 -1.66 4.23
N ALA A 65 1.54 -0.46 3.70
CA ALA A 65 0.36 0.34 4.05
C ALA A 65 -0.95 -0.37 3.68
N ARG A 66 -1.00 -1.01 2.51
CA ARG A 66 -2.16 -1.83 2.11
C ARG A 66 -2.36 -3.02 3.05
N ASN A 67 -1.29 -3.75 3.35
CA ASN A 67 -1.36 -4.90 4.26
C ASN A 67 -1.81 -4.48 5.67
N ALA A 68 -1.38 -3.32 6.15
CA ALA A 68 -1.84 -2.76 7.42
C ALA A 68 -3.34 -2.44 7.38
N GLN A 69 -3.83 -1.87 6.27
CA GLN A 69 -5.25 -1.60 6.07
C GLN A 69 -6.08 -2.88 6.04
N ASP A 70 -5.60 -3.91 5.35
CA ASP A 70 -6.25 -5.23 5.31
C ASP A 70 -6.30 -5.84 6.73
N GLY A 71 -5.22 -5.72 7.49
CA GLY A 71 -5.17 -6.13 8.90
C GLY A 71 -6.21 -5.40 9.77
N ILE A 72 -6.36 -4.08 9.58
CA ILE A 72 -7.39 -3.29 10.26
C ILE A 72 -8.79 -3.80 9.88
N SER A 73 -9.05 -4.08 8.61
CA SER A 73 -10.36 -4.59 8.16
C SER A 73 -10.69 -5.96 8.76
N VAL A 74 -9.71 -6.85 8.92
CA VAL A 74 -9.89 -8.13 9.61
C VAL A 74 -10.23 -7.91 11.08
N VAL A 75 -9.48 -7.04 11.77
CA VAL A 75 -9.73 -6.71 13.18
C VAL A 75 -11.12 -6.09 13.37
N GLN A 76 -11.55 -5.19 12.48
CA GLN A 76 -12.90 -4.60 12.54
C GLN A 76 -13.99 -5.65 12.33
N THR A 77 -13.78 -6.60 11.43
CA THR A 77 -14.73 -7.71 11.22
C THR A 77 -14.80 -8.60 12.46
N ALA A 78 -13.65 -8.89 13.09
CA ALA A 78 -13.59 -9.62 14.34
C ALA A 78 -14.27 -8.84 15.49
N GLU A 79 -14.09 -7.52 15.58
CA GLU A 79 -14.75 -6.67 16.58
C GLU A 79 -16.28 -6.64 16.41
N GLY A 80 -16.76 -6.59 15.16
CA GLY A 80 -18.19 -6.74 14.86
C GLY A 80 -18.74 -8.08 15.31
N ALA A 81 -18.05 -9.18 15.01
CA ALA A 81 -18.43 -10.52 15.47
C ALA A 81 -18.40 -10.63 17.01
N LEU A 82 -17.40 -10.06 17.67
CA LEU A 82 -17.30 -10.04 19.14
C LEU A 82 -18.42 -9.21 19.78
N THR A 83 -18.93 -8.17 19.10
CA THR A 83 -20.08 -7.39 19.56
C THR A 83 -21.35 -8.25 19.58
N GLU A 84 -21.58 -9.06 18.54
CA GLU A 84 -22.69 -10.02 18.52
C GLU A 84 -22.54 -11.09 19.61
N VAL A 85 -21.34 -11.66 19.76
CA VAL A 85 -21.03 -12.60 20.86
C VAL A 85 -21.31 -11.97 22.23
N HIS A 86 -20.97 -10.70 22.42
CA HIS A 86 -21.26 -9.98 23.65
C HIS A 86 -22.78 -9.86 23.89
N GLY A 87 -23.56 -9.54 22.86
CA GLY A 87 -25.02 -9.50 22.92
C GLY A 87 -25.64 -10.86 23.27
N ILE A 88 -25.14 -11.93 22.66
CA ILE A 88 -25.56 -13.31 22.95
C ILE A 88 -25.29 -13.66 24.43
N LEU A 89 -24.09 -13.34 24.94
CA LEU A 89 -23.71 -13.61 26.33
C LEU A 89 -24.56 -12.81 27.33
N GLN A 90 -24.92 -11.57 27.00
CA GLN A 90 -25.87 -10.79 27.81
C GLN A 90 -27.25 -11.44 27.84
N ARG A 91 -27.77 -11.86 26.67
CA ARG A 91 -29.06 -12.56 26.59
C ARG A 91 -29.06 -13.88 27.37
N LEU A 92 -27.99 -14.66 27.27
CA LEU A 92 -27.83 -15.90 28.05
C LEU A 92 -27.85 -15.63 29.56
N ARG A 93 -27.23 -14.53 30.02
CA ARG A 93 -27.28 -14.12 31.42
C ARG A 93 -28.71 -13.80 31.85
N ASP A 94 -29.46 -13.04 31.04
CA ASP A 94 -30.85 -12.71 31.33
C ASP A 94 -31.72 -13.96 31.42
N LEU A 95 -31.55 -14.90 30.49
CA LEU A 95 -32.23 -16.20 30.50
C LEU A 95 -31.88 -17.01 31.75
N GLY A 96 -30.62 -16.99 32.19
CA GLY A 96 -30.19 -17.63 33.44
C GLY A 96 -30.89 -17.06 34.68
N VAL A 97 -30.99 -15.73 34.76
CA VAL A 97 -31.72 -15.05 35.85
C VAL A 97 -33.22 -15.35 35.78
N GLN A 98 -33.81 -15.35 34.56
CA GLN A 98 -35.21 -15.72 34.37
C GLN A 98 -35.48 -17.17 34.78
N ALA A 99 -34.62 -18.12 34.41
CA ALA A 99 -34.76 -19.52 34.78
C ALA A 99 -34.67 -19.76 36.30
N ALA A 100 -33.91 -18.91 37.02
CA ALA A 100 -33.75 -18.96 38.46
C ALA A 100 -34.96 -18.42 39.25
N ASN A 101 -35.93 -17.79 38.58
CA ASN A 101 -37.14 -17.30 39.25
C ASN A 101 -38.13 -18.45 39.51
N ASP A 102 -38.45 -18.69 40.79
CA ASP A 102 -39.28 -19.81 41.24
C ASP A 102 -40.75 -19.72 40.82
N SER A 103 -41.21 -18.54 40.36
CA SER A 103 -42.56 -18.39 39.79
C SER A 103 -42.74 -19.06 38.42
N ASN A 104 -41.66 -19.51 37.78
CA ASN A 104 -41.71 -20.13 36.46
C ASN A 104 -42.10 -21.61 36.53
N ASN A 105 -43.09 -21.98 35.71
CA ASN A 105 -43.53 -23.35 35.55
C ASN A 105 -42.52 -24.19 34.72
N THR A 106 -42.72 -25.51 34.68
CA THR A 106 -41.78 -26.44 34.02
C THR A 106 -41.66 -26.19 32.52
N GLU A 107 -42.76 -25.87 31.83
CA GLU A 107 -42.75 -25.54 30.39
C GLU A 107 -41.96 -24.25 30.11
N ALA A 108 -42.13 -23.21 30.92
CA ALA A 108 -41.37 -21.97 30.78
C ALA A 108 -39.86 -22.20 30.94
N ARG A 109 -39.46 -23.02 31.92
CA ARG A 109 -38.03 -23.39 32.10
C ARG A 109 -37.50 -24.20 30.91
N ALA A 110 -38.30 -25.09 30.33
CA ALA A 110 -37.91 -25.85 29.14
C ALA A 110 -37.74 -24.96 27.89
N ASN A 111 -38.61 -23.98 27.70
CA ASN A 111 -38.49 -23.01 26.61
C ASN A 111 -37.25 -22.12 26.77
N ILE A 112 -36.97 -21.63 27.99
CA ILE A 112 -35.75 -20.86 28.30
C ILE A 112 -34.50 -21.68 28.00
N ALA A 113 -34.47 -22.96 28.39
CA ALA A 113 -33.34 -23.84 28.10
C ALA A 113 -33.15 -24.08 26.59
N THR A 114 -34.24 -24.17 25.84
CA THR A 114 -34.19 -24.32 24.37
C THR A 114 -33.62 -23.07 23.69
N GLU A 115 -34.03 -21.87 24.12
CA GLU A 115 -33.47 -20.60 23.65
C GLU A 115 -31.98 -20.50 24.00
N ALA A 116 -31.60 -20.81 25.24
CA ALA A 116 -30.21 -20.78 25.67
C ALA A 116 -29.32 -21.73 24.86
N ASN A 117 -29.78 -22.96 24.60
CA ASN A 117 -29.04 -23.92 23.77
C ASN A 117 -28.89 -23.44 22.33
N SER A 118 -29.90 -22.78 21.78
CA SER A 118 -29.84 -22.21 20.42
C SER A 118 -28.83 -21.07 20.35
N LEU A 119 -28.79 -20.21 21.37
CA LEU A 119 -27.81 -19.12 21.49
C LEU A 119 -26.37 -19.63 21.67
N ILE A 120 -26.18 -20.71 22.43
CA ILE A 120 -24.86 -21.37 22.56
C ILE A 120 -24.43 -21.95 21.21
N SER A 121 -25.34 -22.58 20.47
CA SER A 121 -25.04 -23.09 19.13
C SER A 121 -24.71 -21.96 18.14
N GLU A 122 -25.34 -20.79 18.28
CA GLU A 122 -25.05 -19.63 17.44
C GLU A 122 -23.69 -19.01 17.76
N LEU A 123 -23.27 -19.06 19.02
CA LEU A 123 -21.96 -18.56 19.47
C LEU A 123 -20.78 -19.44 18.99
N ASP A 124 -21.01 -20.73 18.77
CA ASP A 124 -20.01 -21.69 18.30
C ASP A 124 -19.91 -21.74 16.75
N ARG A 125 -20.82 -21.07 16.04
CA ARG A 125 -20.90 -21.04 14.56
C ARG A 125 -20.02 -19.95 13.96
#